data_AF-A0A357YIQ1-F1
#
_entry.id   AF-A0A357YIQ1-F1
#
_cell.length_a   1.000
_cell.length_b   1.000
_cell.length_c   1.000
_cell.angle_alpha   90.00
_cell.angle_beta   90.00
_cell.angle_gamma   90.00
#
_symmetry.space_group_name_H-M   'P 1'
#
loop_
_entity.id
_entity.type
_entity.pdbx_description
1 polymer ?
#
loop_
_entity_poly.entity_id
_entity_poly.type
_entity_poly.pdbx_seq_one_letter_code
_entity_poly.pdbx_strand_id
1 'polypeptide(L)'
;MNIEDYEKRKMEFIRKEAGLSNAEAEKYFPLNSELTQKKFDLRILHRNKVQKIKDNNKLSDSEYRKLLEDDMDVKLQEAALDKEYAEKFEKVLTPEKLYRAQQAEREFMQKEVSNFRNVQSNRR
;
A
#
# COMPACT_ATOMS: atom_id res chain seq x y z
N MET A 1 -3.22 17.30 -7.92
CA MET A 1 -3.90 16.01 -8.00
C MET A 1 -4.94 16.01 -6.90
N ASN A 2 -6.23 15.96 -7.23
CA ASN A 2 -7.27 15.94 -6.21
C ASN A 2 -7.31 14.53 -5.60
N ILE A 3 -7.04 14.41 -4.30
CA ILE A 3 -6.97 13.12 -3.60
C ILE A 3 -8.35 12.45 -3.61
N GLU A 4 -9.42 13.23 -3.46
CA GLU A 4 -10.79 12.73 -3.49
C GLU A 4 -11.16 12.11 -4.84
N ASP A 5 -10.77 12.76 -5.95
CA ASP A 5 -11.05 12.24 -7.30
C ASP A 5 -10.22 10.99 -7.61
N TYR A 6 -9.02 10.89 -7.05
CA TYR A 6 -8.19 9.70 -7.15
C TYR A 6 -8.82 8.53 -6.40
N GLU A 7 -9.23 8.74 -5.14
CA GLU A 7 -9.86 7.71 -4.33
C GLU A 7 -11.18 7.23 -4.92
N LYS A 8 -12.02 8.14 -5.43
CA LYS A 8 -13.27 7.78 -6.12
C LYS A 8 -13.01 6.89 -7.34
N ARG A 9 -12.08 7.27 -8.22
CA ARG A 9 -11.73 6.45 -9.40
C ARG A 9 -11.17 5.09 -9.00
N LYS A 10 -10.35 5.04 -7.96
CA LYS A 10 -9.79 3.80 -7.41
C LYS A 10 -10.90 2.87 -6.90
N MET A 11 -11.81 3.40 -6.07
CA MET A 11 -12.92 2.63 -5.52
C MET A 11 -13.85 2.11 -6.61
N GLU A 12 -14.19 2.94 -7.60
CA GLU A 12 -15.05 2.53 -8.70
C GLU A 12 -14.41 1.45 -9.56
N PHE A 13 -13.12 1.59 -9.88
CA PHE A 13 -12.35 0.60 -10.64
C PHE A 13 -12.30 -0.74 -9.91
N ILE A 14 -11.91 -0.74 -8.63
CA ILE A 14 -11.82 -1.97 -7.82
C ILE A 14 -13.19 -2.64 -7.68
N ARG A 15 -14.25 -1.86 -7.40
CA ARG A 15 -15.61 -2.40 -7.27
C ARG A 15 -16.04 -3.11 -8.56
N LYS A 16 -15.75 -2.53 -9.72
CA LYS A 16 -16.10 -3.08 -11.04
C LYS A 16 -15.31 -4.34 -11.37
N GLU A 17 -14.00 -4.31 -11.25
CA GLU A 17 -13.11 -5.43 -11.61
C GLU A 17 -13.29 -6.64 -10.66
N ALA A 18 -13.52 -6.37 -9.37
CA ALA A 18 -13.73 -7.43 -8.38
C ALA A 18 -15.19 -7.88 -8.25
N GLY A 19 -16.13 -7.25 -8.98
CA GLY A 19 -17.55 -7.59 -8.94
C GLY A 19 -18.16 -7.44 -7.54
N LEU A 20 -17.77 -6.39 -6.81
CA LEU A 20 -18.26 -6.12 -5.46
C LEU A 20 -19.63 -5.46 -5.52
N SER A 21 -20.57 -5.95 -4.71
CA SER A 21 -21.82 -5.25 -4.44
C SER A 21 -21.56 -3.99 -3.61
N ASN A 22 -22.54 -3.07 -3.55
CA ASN A 22 -22.40 -1.85 -2.75
C ASN A 22 -22.17 -2.16 -1.26
N ALA A 23 -22.89 -3.14 -0.70
CA ALA A 23 -22.74 -3.55 0.70
C ALA A 23 -21.38 -4.19 1.00
N GLU A 24 -20.81 -4.93 0.04
CA GLU A 24 -19.47 -5.51 0.14
C GLU A 24 -18.39 -4.41 0.05
N ALA A 25 -18.54 -3.48 -0.90
CA ALA A 25 -17.65 -2.35 -1.10
C ALA A 25 -17.59 -1.43 0.13
N GLU A 26 -18.74 -1.09 0.72
CA GLU A 26 -18.85 -0.26 1.93
C GLU A 26 -18.11 -0.85 3.13
N LYS A 27 -17.97 -2.18 3.20
CA LYS A 27 -17.22 -2.87 4.26
C LYS A 27 -15.76 -3.09 3.90
N TYR A 28 -15.47 -3.38 2.63
CA TYR A 28 -14.12 -3.67 2.15
C TYR A 28 -13.23 -2.43 2.14
N PHE A 29 -13.71 -1.31 1.60
CA PHE A 29 -12.88 -0.12 1.43
C PHE A 29 -12.36 0.47 2.74
N PRO A 30 -13.16 0.61 3.82
CA PRO A 30 -12.64 1.08 5.11
C PRO A 30 -11.54 0.19 5.68
N LEU A 31 -11.71 -1.14 5.61
CA LEU A 31 -10.68 -2.09 6.06
C LEU A 31 -9.40 -1.99 5.23
N ASN A 32 -9.54 -1.84 3.91
CA ASN A 32 -8.39 -1.69 3.02
C ASN A 32 -7.66 -0.36 3.23
N SER A 33 -8.40 0.72 3.45
CA SER A 33 -7.84 2.03 3.78
C SER A 33 -7.09 1.99 5.12
N GLU A 34 -7.65 1.34 6.15
CA GLU A 34 -6.98 1.19 7.44
C GLU A 34 -5.67 0.40 7.33
N LEU A 35 -5.68 -0.74 6.63
CA LEU A 35 -4.47 -1.54 6.38
C LEU A 35 -3.43 -0.72 5.60
N THR A 36 -3.86 -0.03 4.55
CA THR A 36 -2.98 0.81 3.73
C THR A 36 -2.35 1.92 4.55
N GLN A 37 -3.13 2.58 5.42
CA GLN A 37 -2.64 3.63 6.31
C GLN A 37 -1.61 3.08 7.30
N LYS A 38 -1.92 1.96 7.98
CA LYS A 38 -0.97 1.34 8.93
C LYS A 38 0.35 0.98 8.27
N LYS A 39 0.32 0.38 7.08
CA LYS A 39 1.54 0.09 6.30
C LYS A 39 2.27 1.35 5.86
N PHE A 40 1.54 2.38 5.47
CA PHE A 40 2.13 3.65 5.07
C PHE A 40 2.86 4.32 6.23
N ASP A 41 2.26 4.34 7.42
CA ASP A 41 2.87 4.90 8.63
C ASP A 41 4.16 4.14 9.00
N LEU A 42 4.15 2.80 8.94
CA LEU A 42 5.35 1.98 9.13
C LEU A 42 6.46 2.34 8.13
N ARG A 43 6.12 2.48 6.84
CA ARG A 43 7.07 2.86 5.79
C ARG A 43 7.61 4.26 5.97
N ILE A 44 6.79 5.22 6.41
CA ILE A 44 7.24 6.58 6.72
C ILE A 44 8.23 6.57 7.87
N LEU A 45 7.90 5.89 8.97
CA LEU A 45 8.78 5.80 10.14
C LEU A 45 10.12 5.19 9.75
N HIS A 46 10.09 4.11 8.99
CA HIS A 46 11.28 3.46 8.46
C HIS A 46 12.10 4.41 7.57
N ARG A 47 11.47 5.03 6.57
CA ARG A 47 12.14 5.98 5.66
C ARG A 47 12.80 7.13 6.42
N ASN A 48 12.12 7.68 7.43
CA ASN A 48 12.66 8.76 8.25
C ASN A 48 13.87 8.30 9.08
N LYS A 49 13.84 7.07 9.62
CA LYS A 49 14.97 6.47 10.34
C LYS A 49 16.18 6.29 9.42
N VAL A 50 15.97 5.70 8.25
CA VAL A 50 17.01 5.51 7.23
C VAL A 50 17.62 6.85 6.79
N GLN A 51 16.79 7.87 6.57
CA GLN A 51 17.27 9.19 6.13
C GLN A 51 18.19 9.83 7.19
N LYS A 52 17.79 9.83 8.46
CA LYS A 52 18.62 10.36 9.56
C LYS A 52 19.98 9.67 9.67
N ILE A 53 20.02 8.37 9.40
CA ILE A 53 21.26 7.59 9.42
C ILE A 53 22.12 7.94 8.21
N LYS A 54 21.53 8.06 7.01
CA LYS A 54 22.25 8.45 5.79
C LYS A 54 22.80 9.87 5.81
N ASP A 55 22.17 10.78 6.55
CA ASP A 55 22.66 12.16 6.71
C ASP A 55 23.99 12.21 7.50
N ASN A 56 24.36 11.13 8.21
CA ASN A 56 25.70 10.96 8.76
C ASN A 56 26.66 10.40 7.69
N ASN A 57 27.62 11.23 7.25
CA ASN A 57 28.58 10.92 6.17
C ASN A 57 29.54 9.74 6.42
N LYS A 58 29.53 9.12 7.60
CA LYS A 58 30.36 7.95 7.93
C LYS A 58 29.55 6.96 8.75
N LEU A 59 29.01 5.96 8.09
CA LEU A 59 28.36 4.82 8.74
C LEU A 59 29.38 3.73 9.04
N SER A 60 29.28 3.17 10.23
CA SER A 60 29.98 1.96 10.63
C SER A 60 29.27 0.70 10.11
N ASP A 61 29.98 -0.42 10.01
CA ASP A 61 29.40 -1.71 9.66
C ASP A 61 28.25 -2.12 10.60
N SER A 62 28.32 -1.74 11.88
CA SER A 62 27.23 -1.98 12.83
C SER A 62 25.97 -1.18 12.51
N GLU A 63 26.10 0.04 11.98
CA GLU A 63 24.95 0.85 11.58
C GLU A 63 24.34 0.34 10.28
N TYR A 64 25.16 -0.13 9.33
CA TYR A 64 24.67 -0.85 8.16
C TYR A 64 23.92 -2.12 8.52
N ARG A 65 24.42 -2.91 9.49
CA ARG A 65 23.70 -4.09 9.98
C ARG A 65 22.34 -3.72 10.57
N LYS A 66 22.27 -2.68 11.40
CA LYS A 66 21.01 -2.18 11.96
C LYS A 66 20.02 -1.73 10.88
N LEU A 67 20.49 -1.05 9.83
CA LEU A 67 19.62 -0.69 8.70
C LEU A 67 19.03 -1.92 8.01
N LEU A 68 19.83 -2.97 7.80
CA LEU A 68 19.37 -4.22 7.19
C LEU A 68 18.40 -4.98 8.11
N GLU A 69 18.64 -4.98 9.42
CA GLU A 69 17.73 -5.56 10.42
C GLU A 69 16.40 -4.80 10.47
N ASP A 70 16.44 -3.46 10.50
CA ASP A 70 15.24 -2.61 10.47
C ASP A 70 14.40 -2.85 9.20
N ASP A 71 15.05 -3.00 8.03
CA ASP A 71 14.39 -3.34 6.77
C ASP A 71 13.63 -4.68 6.85
N MET A 72 14.21 -5.66 7.55
CA MET A 72 13.59 -6.97 7.76
C MET A 72 12.44 -6.90 8.76
N ASP A 73 12.61 -6.15 9.85
CA ASP A 73 11.57 -5.96 10.87
C ASP A 73 10.33 -5.29 10.29
N VAL A 74 10.50 -4.27 9.44
CA VAL A 74 9.38 -3.61 8.77
C VAL A 74 8.63 -4.58 7.86
N LYS A 75 9.33 -5.44 7.12
CA LYS A 75 8.69 -6.48 6.29
C LYS A 75 7.91 -7.48 7.13
N LEU A 76 8.44 -7.89 8.28
CA LEU A 76 7.76 -8.78 9.21
C LEU A 76 6.50 -8.12 9.79
N GLN A 77 6.57 -6.84 10.16
CA GLN A 77 5.43 -6.09 10.64
C GLN A 77 4.34 -5.91 9.56
N GLU A 78 4.72 -5.63 8.32
CA GLU A 78 3.78 -5.57 7.20
C GLU A 78 3.10 -6.92 6.96
N ALA A 79 3.85 -8.02 7.01
CA ALA A 79 3.30 -9.37 6.86
C ALA A 79 2.38 -9.77 8.03
N ALA A 80 2.71 -9.35 9.25
CA ALA A 80 1.86 -9.56 10.42
C ALA A 80 0.53 -8.80 10.28
N LEU A 81 0.56 -7.55 9.80
CA LEU A 81 -0.65 -6.79 9.47
C LEU A 81 -1.46 -7.47 8.37
N ASP A 82 -0.82 -7.97 7.30
CA ASP A 82 -1.52 -8.70 6.25
C ASP A 82 -2.25 -9.93 6.78
N LYS A 83 -1.60 -10.69 7.67
CA LYS A 83 -2.21 -11.86 8.30
C LYS A 83 -3.40 -11.48 9.19
N GLU A 84 -3.27 -10.44 10.01
CA GLU A 84 -4.35 -9.94 10.87
C GLU A 84 -5.58 -9.50 10.04
N TYR A 85 -5.33 -8.83 8.91
CA TYR A 85 -6.40 -8.32 8.06
C TYR A 85 -7.00 -9.37 7.13
N ALA A 86 -6.26 -10.44 6.79
CA ALA A 86 -6.79 -11.55 6.01
C ALA A 86 -8.06 -12.14 6.66
N GLU A 87 -8.02 -12.39 7.97
CA GLU A 87 -9.18 -12.90 8.73
C GLU A 87 -10.35 -11.91 8.75
N LYS A 88 -10.08 -10.60 8.71
CA LYS A 88 -11.13 -9.56 8.64
C LYS A 88 -11.74 -9.51 7.25
N PHE A 89 -10.93 -9.65 6.20
CA PHE A 89 -11.41 -9.63 4.83
C PHE A 89 -12.22 -10.86 4.45
N GLU A 90 -11.88 -12.05 4.96
CA GLU A 90 -12.65 -13.28 4.74
C GLU A 90 -14.09 -13.19 5.28
N LYS A 91 -14.33 -12.37 6.33
CA LYS A 91 -15.67 -12.11 6.87
C LYS A 91 -16.49 -11.14 6.02
N VAL A 92 -15.85 -10.44 5.08
CA VAL A 92 -16.47 -9.39 4.26
C VAL A 92 -16.62 -9.84 2.81
N LEU A 93 -15.62 -10.53 2.25
CA LEU A 93 -15.55 -10.96 0.86
C LEU A 93 -15.22 -12.45 0.78
N THR A 94 -15.72 -13.10 -0.28
CA THR A 94 -15.22 -14.43 -0.64
C THR A 94 -13.74 -14.33 -1.06
N PRO A 95 -12.94 -15.41 -0.90
CA PRO A 95 -11.54 -15.42 -1.28
C PRO A 95 -11.30 -15.01 -2.74
N GLU A 96 -12.19 -15.42 -3.64
CA GLU A 96 -12.13 -15.05 -5.06
C GLU A 96 -12.28 -13.53 -5.27
N LYS A 97 -13.30 -12.92 -4.65
CA LYS A 97 -13.53 -11.48 -4.76
C LYS A 97 -12.41 -10.67 -4.10
N LEU A 98 -11.92 -11.13 -2.96
CA LEU A 98 -10.77 -10.52 -2.27
C LEU A 98 -9.53 -10.53 -3.16
N TYR A 99 -9.21 -11.67 -3.77
CA TYR A 99 -8.09 -11.79 -4.70
C TYR A 99 -8.24 -10.83 -5.88
N ARG A 100 -9.43 -10.79 -6.52
CA ARG A 100 -9.69 -9.86 -7.62
C ARG A 100 -9.58 -8.40 -7.20
N ALA A 101 -10.06 -8.05 -6.00
CA ALA A 101 -9.97 -6.68 -5.47
C ALA A 101 -8.51 -6.25 -5.27
N GLN A 102 -7.68 -7.12 -4.71
CA GLN A 102 -6.24 -6.87 -4.55
C GLN A 102 -5.51 -6.76 -5.89
N GLN A 103 -5.86 -7.57 -6.90
CA GLN A 103 -5.29 -7.45 -8.25
C GLN A 103 -5.71 -6.14 -8.92
N ALA A 104 -6.99 -5.79 -8.86
CA ALA A 104 -7.51 -4.55 -9.41
C ALA A 104 -6.84 -3.32 -8.78
N GLU A 105 -6.58 -3.36 -7.47
CA GLU A 105 -5.85 -2.31 -6.78
C GLU A 105 -4.41 -2.17 -7.31
N ARG A 106 -3.68 -3.29 -7.46
CA ARG A 106 -2.31 -3.29 -7.99
C ARG A 106 -2.27 -2.76 -9.42
N GLU A 107 -3.20 -3.19 -10.27
CA GLU A 107 -3.30 -2.71 -11.65
C GLU A 107 -3.60 -1.22 -11.72
N PHE A 108 -4.54 -0.73 -10.88
CA PHE A 108 -4.87 0.68 -10.82
C PHE A 108 -3.64 1.50 -10.42
N MET A 109 -2.91 1.06 -9.39
CA MET A 109 -1.66 1.71 -8.96
C MET A 109 -0.60 1.73 -10.07
N GLN A 110 -0.41 0.62 -10.79
CA GLN A 110 0.55 0.56 -11.90
C GLN A 110 0.16 1.49 -13.05
N LYS A 111 -1.12 1.50 -13.44
CA LYS A 111 -1.65 2.39 -14.49
C LYS A 111 -1.46 3.86 -14.12
N GLU A 112 -1.80 4.23 -12.89
CA GLU A 112 -1.60 5.59 -12.41
C GLU A 112 -0.11 5.98 -12.42
N VAL A 113 0.79 5.15 -11.87
CA VAL A 113 2.23 5.44 -11.90
C VAL A 113 2.77 5.60 -13.32
N SER A 114 2.37 4.73 -14.25
CA SER A 114 2.75 4.82 -15.66
C SER A 114 2.26 6.13 -16.29
N ASN A 115 1.01 6.51 -16.04
CA ASN A 115 0.43 7.76 -16.54
C ASN A 115 1.17 8.98 -15.98
N PHE A 116 1.50 8.97 -14.68
CA PHE A 116 2.30 10.05 -14.07
C PHE A 116 3.68 10.22 -14.71
N ARG A 117 4.37 9.11 -14.98
CA ARG A 117 5.69 9.13 -15.63
C ARG A 117 5.62 9.65 -17.07
N ASN A 118 4.62 9.21 -17.84
CA ASN A 118 4.41 9.66 -19.22
C ASN A 118 4.07 11.16 -19.29
N VAL A 119 3.24 11.66 -18.37
CA VAL A 119 2.90 13.09 -18.28
C VAL A 119 4.12 13.95 -17.91
N GLN A 120 5.03 13.46 -17.06
CA GLN A 120 6.27 14.17 -16.76
C GLN A 120 7.27 14.13 -17.93
N SER A 121 7.33 13.03 -18.69
CA SER A 121 8.18 12.93 -19.87
C SER A 121 7.75 13.89 -20.99
N ASN A 122 6.44 14.06 -21.20
CA ASN A 122 5.91 14.99 -22.21
C ASN A 122 5.96 16.48 -21.82
N ARG A 123 6.40 16.79 -20.59
CA ARG A 123 6.56 18.16 -20.08
C ARG A 123 8.02 18.61 -20.01
N ARG A 124 8.96 17.77 -20.43
CA ARG A 124 10.38 18.08 -20.61
C ARG A 124 10.70 18.19 -22.08
#